data_AF-A0A3N9ULG6-F1
#
_entry.id   AF-A0A3N9ULG6-F1
#
_cell.length_a   1.000
_cell.length_b   1.000
_cell.length_c   1.000
_cell.angle_alpha   90.00
_cell.angle_beta   90.00
_cell.angle_gamma   90.00
#
_symmetry.space_group_name_H-M   'P 1'
#
loop_
_entity.id
_entity.type
_entity.pdbx_description
1 polymer ?
#
loop_
_entity_poly.entity_id
_entity_poly.type
_entity_poly.pdbx_seq_one_letter_code
_entity_poly.pdbx_strand_id
1 'polypeptide(L)'
;MKKGEITMDKLAKTREDLWLSISGLTNEQANEVIEEGTWSIAQVLEHLHLMERNVVRGIRDALLSDEKLKAEQKSLEFVKDRTHKVKAPDNLVPSNDFKVLERLKEELTDTRKALLECIKDIKEDDFNEISFIHRRFGVLSIKQWVSLVGFHEHRHINQIEEIKQNLKLSKERL
;
A
#
# COMPACT_ATOMS: atom_id res chain seq x y z
N MET A 1 -5.59 -16.46 19.58
CA MET A 1 -5.15 -15.20 18.94
C MET A 1 -6.36 -14.56 18.29
N LYS A 2 -6.60 -13.27 18.54
CA LYS A 2 -7.77 -12.56 17.99
C LYS A 2 -7.56 -12.31 16.49
N LYS A 3 -8.63 -12.31 15.69
CA LYS A 3 -8.50 -12.15 14.22
C LYS A 3 -8.00 -10.75 13.81
N GLY A 4 -8.24 -9.74 14.66
CA GLY A 4 -7.67 -8.39 14.51
C GLY A 4 -6.15 -8.36 14.67
N GLU A 5 -5.61 -9.04 15.69
CA GLU A 5 -4.15 -9.14 15.94
C GLU A 5 -3.41 -9.77 14.75
N ILE A 6 -3.94 -10.85 14.18
CA ILE A 6 -3.34 -11.54 13.02
C ILE A 6 -3.24 -10.63 11.79
N THR A 7 -4.16 -9.68 11.64
CA THR A 7 -4.16 -8.75 10.50
C THR A 7 -3.09 -7.67 10.68
N MET A 8 -2.88 -7.20 11.90
CA MET A 8 -1.84 -6.22 12.22
C MET A 8 -0.43 -6.80 12.12
N ASP A 9 -0.23 -8.03 12.62
CA ASP A 9 1.07 -8.71 12.53
C ASP A 9 1.50 -8.90 11.06
N LYS A 10 0.56 -9.28 10.19
CA LYS A 10 0.81 -9.38 8.74
C LYS A 10 1.15 -8.04 8.12
N LEU A 11 0.47 -6.97 8.52
CA LEU A 11 0.72 -5.62 8.02
C LEU A 11 2.11 -5.11 8.44
N ALA A 12 2.49 -5.34 9.70
CA ALA A 12 3.83 -5.03 10.21
C ALA A 12 4.90 -5.82 9.44
N LYS A 13 4.72 -7.14 9.31
CA LYS A 13 5.64 -8.00 8.59
C LYS A 13 5.83 -7.59 7.12
N THR A 14 4.73 -7.24 6.44
CA THR A 14 4.80 -6.79 5.04
C THR A 14 5.63 -5.52 4.90
N ARG A 15 5.56 -4.59 5.86
CA ARG A 15 6.37 -3.38 5.84
C ARG A 15 7.84 -3.65 6.11
N GLU A 16 8.16 -4.57 7.01
CA GLU A 16 9.53 -5.04 7.20
C GLU A 16 10.09 -5.64 5.90
N ASP A 17 9.30 -6.44 5.20
CA ASP A 17 9.70 -7.03 3.92
C ASP A 17 9.94 -5.95 2.85
N LEU A 18 9.15 -4.88 2.84
CA LEU A 18 9.39 -3.70 1.99
C LEU A 18 10.74 -3.05 2.31
N TRP A 19 11.05 -2.84 3.60
CA TRP A 19 12.32 -2.28 4.04
C TRP A 19 13.51 -3.14 3.65
N LEU A 20 13.39 -4.45 3.77
CA LEU A 20 14.42 -5.39 3.32
C LEU A 20 14.61 -5.32 1.80
N SER A 21 13.51 -5.25 1.04
CA SER A 21 13.53 -5.18 -0.43
C SER A 21 14.29 -3.95 -0.96
N ILE A 22 14.16 -2.81 -0.29
CA ILE A 22 14.81 -1.55 -0.70
C ILE A 22 16.13 -1.26 0.02
N SER A 23 16.56 -2.16 0.91
CA SER A 23 17.80 -1.97 1.68
C SER A 23 19.02 -1.89 0.78
N GLY A 24 19.90 -0.92 1.05
CA GLY A 24 21.13 -0.70 0.30
C GLY A 24 20.98 0.00 -1.06
N LEU A 25 19.76 0.37 -1.47
CA LEU A 25 19.56 1.19 -2.67
C LEU A 25 20.00 2.64 -2.43
N THR A 26 20.65 3.25 -3.43
CA THR A 26 20.87 4.70 -3.47
C THR A 26 19.63 5.43 -3.99
N ASN A 27 19.57 6.75 -3.82
CA ASN A 27 18.49 7.56 -4.39
C ASN A 27 18.47 7.41 -5.91
N GLU A 28 19.63 7.42 -6.57
CA GLU A 28 19.75 7.31 -8.02
C GLU A 28 19.22 5.96 -8.51
N GLN A 29 19.61 4.86 -7.86
CA GLN A 29 19.11 3.53 -8.20
C GLN A 29 17.59 3.41 -8.01
N ALA A 30 17.04 4.03 -6.96
CA ALA A 30 15.61 3.99 -6.71
C ALA A 30 14.80 4.84 -7.69
N ASN A 31 15.38 5.91 -8.22
CA ASN A 31 14.72 6.79 -9.20
C ASN A 31 14.96 6.37 -10.65
N GLU A 32 15.79 5.34 -10.91
CA GLU A 32 16.03 4.82 -12.25
C GLU A 32 14.74 4.25 -12.87
N VAL A 33 14.39 4.73 -14.06
CA VAL A 33 13.24 4.27 -14.85
C VAL A 33 13.76 3.36 -15.96
N ILE A 34 13.29 2.11 -15.98
CA ILE A 34 13.77 1.08 -16.92
C ILE A 34 13.16 1.23 -18.31
N GLU A 35 11.85 1.51 -18.35
CA GLU A 35 11.07 1.62 -19.57
C GLU A 35 10.14 2.82 -19.47
N GLU A 36 10.02 3.57 -20.56
CA GLU A 36 9.11 4.70 -20.63
C GLU A 36 7.67 4.27 -20.28
N GLY A 37 6.99 5.05 -19.43
CA GLY A 37 5.64 4.73 -18.97
C GLY A 37 5.56 3.69 -17.84
N THR A 38 6.70 3.23 -17.30
CA THR A 38 6.75 2.41 -16.08
C THR A 38 7.17 3.24 -14.86
N TRP A 39 6.92 2.72 -13.66
CA TRP A 39 7.32 3.37 -12.41
C TRP A 39 8.71 2.90 -11.96
N SER A 40 9.52 3.84 -11.49
CA SER A 40 10.73 3.54 -10.71
C SER A 40 10.37 2.99 -9.32
N ILE A 41 11.36 2.45 -8.61
CA ILE A 41 11.17 1.97 -7.22
C ILE A 41 10.67 3.11 -6.33
N ALA A 42 11.23 4.31 -6.47
CA ALA A 42 10.84 5.47 -5.69
C ALA A 42 9.38 5.89 -5.97
N GLN A 43 8.93 5.79 -7.22
CA GLN A 43 7.53 6.03 -7.58
C GLN A 43 6.58 4.96 -7.02
N VAL A 44 7.02 3.70 -6.97
CA VAL A 44 6.26 2.63 -6.30
C VAL A 44 6.10 2.93 -4.80
N LEU A 45 7.14 3.41 -4.12
CA LEU A 45 7.09 3.79 -2.70
C LEU A 45 6.16 4.98 -2.46
N GLU A 46 6.23 6.03 -3.27
CA GLU A 46 5.32 7.17 -3.18
C GLU A 46 3.86 6.73 -3.40
N HIS A 47 3.61 5.85 -4.37
CA HIS A 47 2.28 5.29 -4.60
C HIS A 47 1.72 4.57 -3.37
N LEU A 48 2.56 3.78 -2.68
CA LEU A 48 2.17 3.11 -1.42
C LEU A 48 1.81 4.11 -0.33
N HIS A 49 2.59 5.18 -0.18
CA HIS A 49 2.28 6.28 0.75
C HIS A 49 0.94 6.94 0.41
N LEU A 50 0.70 7.30 -0.86
CA LEU A 50 -0.53 7.94 -1.32
C LEU A 50 -1.76 7.05 -1.07
N MET A 51 -1.63 5.75 -1.35
CA MET A 51 -2.71 4.78 -1.13
C MET A 51 -3.03 4.65 0.36
N GLU A 52 -2.04 4.46 1.22
CA GLU A 52 -2.25 4.31 2.67
C GLU A 52 -2.81 5.60 3.29
N ARG A 53 -2.33 6.77 2.87
CA ARG A 53 -2.87 8.08 3.28
C ARG A 53 -4.35 8.23 2.89
N ASN A 54 -4.74 7.78 1.70
CA ASN A 54 -6.13 7.80 1.27
C ASN A 54 -7.01 6.88 2.14
N VAL A 55 -6.51 5.70 2.50
CA VAL A 55 -7.20 4.79 3.43
C VAL A 55 -7.37 5.42 4.81
N VAL A 56 -6.32 6.06 5.35
CA VAL A 56 -6.39 6.78 6.63
C VAL A 56 -7.49 7.84 6.61
N ARG A 57 -7.55 8.65 5.54
CA ARG A 57 -8.61 9.65 5.37
C ARG A 57 -9.99 9.00 5.30
N GLY A 58 -10.15 7.95 4.49
CA GLY A 58 -11.44 7.25 4.34
C GLY A 58 -11.93 6.64 5.65
N ILE A 59 -11.04 6.09 6.48
CA ILE A 59 -11.38 5.60 7.82
C ILE A 59 -11.85 6.75 8.72
N ARG A 60 -11.12 7.87 8.76
CA ARG A 60 -11.51 9.05 9.56
C ARG A 60 -12.87 9.59 9.15
N ASP A 61 -13.10 9.72 7.85
CA ASP A 61 -14.38 10.21 7.31
C ASP A 61 -15.51 9.22 7.65
N ALA A 62 -15.28 7.91 7.54
CA ALA A 62 -16.27 6.88 7.91
C ALA A 62 -16.58 6.84 9.41
N LEU A 63 -15.59 7.11 10.27
CA LEU A 63 -15.79 7.19 11.73
C LEU A 63 -16.65 8.39 12.17
N LEU A 64 -16.67 9.46 11.37
CA LEU A 64 -17.46 10.66 11.62
C LEU A 64 -18.84 10.63 10.94
N SER A 65 -19.11 9.64 10.10
CA SER A 65 -20.34 9.51 9.34
C SER A 65 -21.41 8.75 10.11
N ASP A 66 -22.65 9.25 10.06
CA ASP A 66 -23.83 8.52 10.54
C ASP A 66 -24.34 7.48 9.51
N GLU A 67 -23.84 7.54 8.27
CA GLU A 67 -24.22 6.61 7.21
C GLU A 67 -23.56 5.24 7.40
N LYS A 68 -24.38 4.22 7.64
CA LYS A 68 -23.93 2.84 7.73
C LYS A 68 -24.04 2.14 6.39
N LEU A 69 -22.91 1.98 5.72
CA LEU A 69 -22.80 1.12 4.55
C LEU A 69 -22.59 -0.33 5.00
N LYS A 70 -23.30 -1.28 4.39
CA LYS A 70 -23.14 -2.70 4.68
C LYS A 70 -22.07 -3.30 3.76
N ALA A 71 -20.97 -3.76 4.34
CA ALA A 71 -19.93 -4.44 3.61
C ALA A 71 -20.19 -5.95 3.52
N GLU A 72 -20.24 -6.49 2.31
CA GLU A 72 -20.10 -7.93 2.11
C GLU A 72 -18.64 -8.36 2.29
N GLN A 73 -18.42 -9.55 2.84
CA GLN A 73 -17.09 -10.14 2.97
C GLN A 73 -16.57 -10.56 1.60
N LYS A 74 -15.38 -10.08 1.24
CA LYS A 74 -14.71 -10.38 -0.03
C LYS A 74 -13.33 -10.97 0.25
N SER A 75 -12.94 -11.97 -0.53
CA SER A 75 -11.54 -12.40 -0.56
C SER A 75 -10.75 -11.42 -1.41
N LEU A 76 -9.80 -10.70 -0.81
CA LEU A 76 -8.97 -9.71 -1.48
C LEU A 76 -7.55 -10.22 -1.76
N GLU A 77 -7.28 -11.50 -1.48
CA GLU A 77 -5.93 -12.05 -1.57
C GLU A 77 -5.36 -12.02 -3.00
N PHE A 78 -6.24 -12.13 -4.01
CA PHE A 78 -5.88 -12.03 -5.42
C PHE A 78 -5.26 -10.67 -5.79
N VAL A 79 -5.40 -9.63 -4.96
CA VAL A 79 -4.74 -8.34 -5.16
C VAL A 79 -3.21 -8.48 -5.18
N LYS A 80 -2.64 -9.56 -4.62
CA LYS A 80 -1.20 -9.84 -4.73
C LYS A 80 -0.76 -10.20 -6.16
N ASP A 81 -1.66 -10.70 -7.01
CA ASP A 81 -1.33 -11.28 -8.33
C ASP A 81 -0.99 -10.21 -9.38
N ARG A 82 0.29 -10.10 -9.73
CA ARG A 82 0.81 -9.07 -10.63
C ARG A 82 0.53 -9.29 -12.11
N THR A 83 -0.01 -10.45 -12.51
CA THR A 83 -0.34 -10.76 -13.92
C THR A 83 -1.33 -9.79 -14.55
N HIS A 84 -2.16 -9.15 -13.73
CA HIS A 84 -3.14 -8.15 -14.17
C HIS A 84 -2.72 -6.73 -13.77
N LYS A 85 -2.35 -5.90 -14.76
CA LYS A 85 -2.01 -4.48 -14.52
C LYS A 85 -3.29 -3.66 -14.33
N VAL A 86 -3.29 -2.80 -13.32
CA VAL A 86 -4.42 -1.89 -13.01
C VAL A 86 -3.87 -0.47 -13.04
N LYS A 87 -4.54 0.43 -13.78
CA LYS A 87 -4.19 1.85 -13.78
C LYS A 87 -4.61 2.47 -12.45
N ALA A 88 -3.66 3.13 -11.78
CA ALA A 88 -3.97 3.91 -10.59
C ALA A 88 -4.90 5.09 -10.94
N PRO A 89 -5.84 5.46 -10.06
CA PRO A 89 -6.53 6.75 -10.14
C PRO A 89 -5.55 7.91 -10.09
N ASP A 90 -5.87 9.03 -10.73
CA ASP A 90 -4.97 10.20 -10.87
C ASP A 90 -4.41 10.70 -9.53
N ASN A 91 -5.24 10.70 -8.48
CA ASN A 91 -4.83 11.13 -7.13
C ASN A 91 -3.90 10.15 -6.39
N LEU A 92 -3.66 8.97 -6.97
CA LEU A 92 -2.74 7.95 -6.47
C LEU A 92 -1.58 7.72 -7.45
N VAL A 93 -1.49 8.47 -8.55
CA VAL A 93 -0.34 8.40 -9.46
C VAL A 93 0.85 9.13 -8.80
N PRO A 94 2.02 8.49 -8.69
CA PRO A 94 3.22 9.12 -8.16
C PRO A 94 3.73 10.22 -9.10
N SER A 95 4.41 11.21 -8.54
CA SER A 95 5.06 12.30 -9.26
C SER A 95 6.28 11.80 -10.06
N ASN A 96 6.71 12.57 -11.06
CA ASN A 96 7.96 12.31 -11.79
C ASN A 96 9.18 12.98 -11.14
N ASP A 97 8.99 13.67 -10.02
CA ASP A 97 10.08 14.35 -9.32
C ASP A 97 11.07 13.35 -8.71
N PHE A 98 12.34 13.77 -8.65
CA PHE A 98 13.38 13.00 -7.97
C PHE A 98 13.06 12.88 -6.48
N LYS A 99 13.13 11.66 -5.96
CA LYS A 99 12.75 11.33 -4.59
C LYS A 99 13.96 10.95 -3.76
N VAL A 100 14.01 11.47 -2.54
CA VAL A 100 14.97 11.02 -1.52
C VAL A 100 14.35 9.82 -0.80
N LEU A 101 15.05 8.67 -0.82
CA LEU A 101 14.55 7.43 -0.22
C LEU A 101 14.24 7.58 1.26
N GLU A 102 15.07 8.31 2.01
CA GLU A 102 14.86 8.49 3.44
C GLU A 102 13.55 9.23 3.73
N ARG A 103 13.24 10.27 2.95
CA ARG A 103 11.96 10.98 3.03
C ARG A 103 10.77 10.06 2.72
N LEU A 104 10.88 9.20 1.70
CA LEU A 104 9.82 8.23 1.40
C LEU A 104 9.60 7.24 2.55
N LYS A 105 10.68 6.81 3.24
CA LYS A 105 10.56 5.95 4.42
C LYS A 105 9.86 6.66 5.58
N GLU A 106 10.19 7.93 5.82
CA GLU A 106 9.52 8.77 6.82
C GLU A 106 8.03 8.89 6.48
N GLU A 107 7.69 9.28 5.25
CA GLU A 107 6.32 9.44 4.78
C GLU A 107 5.49 8.14 4.88
N LEU A 108 6.08 6.99 4.55
CA LEU A 108 5.46 5.68 4.72
C LEU A 108 5.31 5.29 6.20
N THR A 109 6.31 5.60 7.03
CA THR A 109 6.28 5.34 8.48
C THR A 109 5.14 6.13 9.13
N ASP A 110 5.01 7.40 8.75
CA ASP A 110 3.97 8.28 9.26
C ASP A 110 2.57 7.83 8.83
N THR A 111 2.37 7.42 7.57
CA THR A 111 1.06 6.89 7.15
C THR A 111 0.71 5.59 7.85
N ARG A 112 1.69 4.72 8.09
CA ARG A 112 1.44 3.47 8.83
C ARG A 112 1.05 3.76 10.27
N LYS A 113 1.77 4.68 10.93
CA LYS A 113 1.44 5.13 12.28
C LYS A 113 0.03 5.71 12.33
N ALA A 114 -0.30 6.60 11.39
CA ALA A 114 -1.63 7.19 11.32
C ALA A 114 -2.74 6.14 11.08
N LEU A 115 -2.49 5.12 10.25
CA LEU A 115 -3.43 4.02 10.04
C LEU A 115 -3.67 3.23 11.32
N LEU A 116 -2.60 2.83 12.01
CA LEU A 116 -2.69 2.12 13.29
C LEU A 116 -3.39 2.97 14.36
N GLU A 117 -3.10 4.27 14.41
CA GLU A 117 -3.77 5.20 15.32
C GLU A 117 -5.26 5.35 15.05
N CYS A 118 -5.70 5.34 13.78
CA CYS A 118 -7.12 5.45 13.45
C CYS A 118 -7.92 4.21 13.87
N ILE A 119 -7.27 3.05 13.95
CA ILE A 119 -7.96 1.78 14.18
C ILE A 119 -7.72 1.19 15.58
N LYS A 120 -6.80 1.75 16.37
CA LYS A 120 -6.44 1.23 17.71
C LYS A 120 -7.62 1.22 18.69
N ASP A 121 -8.51 2.21 18.59
CA ASP A 121 -9.62 2.41 19.52
C ASP A 121 -10.94 1.83 18.99
N ILE A 122 -10.94 1.24 17.79
CA ILE A 122 -12.12 0.61 17.19
C ILE A 122 -12.33 -0.75 17.84
N LYS A 123 -13.53 -0.99 18.37
CA LYS A 123 -13.91 -2.29 18.95
C LYS A 123 -13.91 -3.37 17.87
N GLU A 124 -13.65 -4.60 18.27
CA GLU A 124 -13.56 -5.73 17.33
C GLU A 124 -14.86 -5.94 16.52
N ASP A 125 -16.02 -5.71 17.13
CA ASP A 125 -17.31 -5.80 16.45
C ASP A 125 -17.47 -4.70 15.38
N ASP A 126 -17.01 -3.48 15.67
CA ASP A 126 -17.12 -2.32 14.78
C ASP A 126 -16.19 -2.42 13.55
N PHE A 127 -15.14 -3.25 13.60
CA PHE A 127 -14.22 -3.47 12.48
C PHE A 127 -14.90 -4.04 11.21
N ASN A 128 -16.05 -4.70 11.36
CA ASN A 128 -16.84 -5.19 10.23
C ASN A 128 -18.00 -4.27 9.85
N GLU A 129 -18.49 -3.46 10.80
CA GLU A 129 -19.66 -2.60 10.61
C GLU A 129 -19.30 -1.25 9.99
N ILE A 130 -18.15 -0.68 10.34
CA ILE A 130 -17.68 0.58 9.76
C ILE A 130 -17.06 0.28 8.39
N SER A 131 -17.57 0.95 7.36
CA SER A 131 -17.20 0.65 5.99
C SER A 131 -17.29 1.88 5.08
N PHE A 132 -16.55 1.84 3.98
CA PHE A 132 -16.57 2.89 2.96
C PHE A 132 -16.22 2.33 1.57
N ILE A 133 -16.53 3.11 0.54
CA ILE A 133 -16.49 2.66 -0.85
C ILE A 133 -15.06 2.64 -1.40
N HIS A 134 -14.63 1.47 -1.89
CA HIS A 134 -13.48 1.34 -2.77
C HIS A 134 -13.94 1.39 -4.24
N ARG A 135 -13.26 2.19 -5.07
CA ARG A 135 -13.59 2.41 -6.49
C ARG A 135 -13.86 1.12 -7.29
N ARG A 136 -13.08 0.06 -7.05
CA ARG A 136 -13.18 -1.21 -7.80
C ARG A 136 -13.95 -2.30 -7.06
N PHE A 137 -13.96 -2.28 -5.73
CA PHE A 137 -14.44 -3.40 -4.91
C PHE A 137 -15.76 -3.09 -4.20
N GLY A 138 -16.33 -1.91 -4.47
CA GLY A 138 -17.53 -1.42 -3.80
C GLY A 138 -17.27 -1.19 -2.32
N VAL A 139 -18.30 -1.38 -1.50
CA VAL A 139 -18.21 -1.19 -0.05
C VAL A 139 -17.27 -2.23 0.57
N LEU A 140 -16.28 -1.76 1.32
CA LEU A 140 -15.35 -2.56 2.10
C LEU A 140 -15.38 -2.10 3.56
N SER A 141 -15.42 -3.05 4.50
CA SER A 141 -15.27 -2.77 5.93
C SER A 141 -13.85 -2.34 6.27
N ILE A 142 -13.64 -1.67 7.41
CA ILE A 142 -12.29 -1.29 7.89
C ILE A 142 -11.37 -2.51 7.90
N LYS A 143 -11.85 -3.67 8.36
CA LYS A 143 -11.08 -4.93 8.30
C LYS A 143 -10.60 -5.29 6.90
N GLN A 144 -11.46 -5.15 5.90
CA GLN A 144 -11.13 -5.44 4.50
C GLN A 144 -10.17 -4.39 3.93
N TRP A 145 -10.32 -3.11 4.31
CA TRP A 145 -9.38 -2.05 3.95
C TRP A 145 -7.97 -2.27 4.52
N VAL A 146 -7.85 -2.62 5.79
CA VAL A 146 -6.55 -2.95 6.41
C VAL A 146 -5.91 -4.16 5.72
N SER A 147 -6.71 -5.19 5.42
CA SER A 147 -6.24 -6.34 4.64
C SER A 147 -5.78 -5.95 3.23
N LEU A 148 -6.53 -5.05 2.57
CA LEU A 148 -6.20 -4.55 1.24
C LEU A 148 -4.87 -3.78 1.24
N VAL A 149 -4.60 -2.94 2.25
CA VAL A 149 -3.32 -2.23 2.38
C VAL A 149 -2.16 -3.25 2.41
N GLY A 150 -2.26 -4.30 3.22
CA GLY A 150 -1.24 -5.35 3.29
C GLY A 150 -1.05 -6.09 1.96
N PHE A 151 -2.13 -6.53 1.32
CA PHE A 151 -2.03 -7.21 0.01
C PHE A 151 -1.48 -6.31 -1.09
N HIS A 152 -1.83 -5.03 -1.06
CA HIS A 152 -1.36 -4.02 -2.01
C HIS A 152 0.13 -3.73 -1.81
N GLU A 153 0.60 -3.60 -0.58
CA GLU A 153 2.02 -3.44 -0.27
C GLU A 153 2.83 -4.66 -0.74
N HIS A 154 2.36 -5.88 -0.43
CA HIS A 154 2.98 -7.12 -0.91
C HIS A 154 3.05 -7.18 -2.45
N ARG A 155 1.97 -6.80 -3.12
CA ARG A 155 1.93 -6.69 -4.58
C ARG A 155 3.05 -5.78 -5.11
N HIS A 156 3.30 -4.66 -4.44
CA HIS A 156 4.30 -3.69 -4.87
C HIS A 156 5.73 -4.04 -4.47
N ILE A 157 5.94 -4.84 -3.42
CA ILE A 157 7.23 -5.48 -3.15
C ILE A 157 7.64 -6.36 -4.34
N ASN A 158 6.72 -7.17 -4.86
CA ASN A 158 6.99 -7.99 -6.05
C ASN A 158 7.35 -7.13 -7.27
N GLN A 159 6.66 -6.00 -7.47
CA GLN A 159 7.01 -5.05 -8.53
C GLN A 159 8.42 -4.46 -8.35
N ILE A 160 8.84 -4.15 -7.11
CA ILE A 160 10.19 -3.67 -6.82
C ILE A 160 11.23 -4.73 -7.18
N GLU A 161 10.99 -6.00 -6.83
CA GLU A 161 11.90 -7.09 -7.20
C GLU A 161 11.98 -7.32 -8.72
N GLU A 162 10.85 -7.20 -9.44
CA GLU A 162 10.82 -7.22 -10.92
C GLU A 162 11.70 -6.09 -11.51
N ILE A 163 11.57 -4.87 -10.99
CA ILE A 163 12.38 -3.71 -11.41
C ILE A 163 13.88 -3.98 -11.12
N LYS A 164 14.22 -4.45 -9.92
CA LYS A 164 15.62 -4.76 -9.54
C LYS A 164 16.24 -5.81 -10.44
N GLN A 165 15.50 -6.84 -10.83
CA GLN A 165 15.98 -7.86 -11.77
C GLN A 165 16.27 -7.26 -13.14
N ASN A 166 15.37 -6.43 -13.66
CA ASN A 166 15.56 -5.76 -14.95
C ASN A 166 16.74 -4.77 -14.95
N LEU A 167 16.98 -4.06 -13.84
CA LEU A 167 18.16 -3.19 -13.67
C LEU A 167 19.50 -3.94 -13.69
N LYS A 168 19.51 -5.19 -13.22
CA LYS A 168 20.72 -6.04 -13.31
C LYS A 168 20.96 -6.49 -14.74
N LEU A 169 19.90 -6.96 -15.40
CA LEU A 169 19.96 -7.41 -16.80
C LEU A 169 20.35 -6.29 -17.77
N SER A 170 19.98 -5.03 -17.51
CA SER A 170 20.42 -3.90 -18.34
C SER A 170 21.92 -3.63 -18.20
N LYS A 171 22.48 -3.76 -17.00
CA LYS A 171 23.91 -3.56 -16.71
C LYS A 171 24.81 -4.65 -17.28
N GLU A 172 24.31 -5.88 -17.42
CA GLU A 172 25.06 -6.99 -18.03
C GLU A 172 25.11 -6.94 -19.57
N ARG A 173 24.25 -6.13 -20.19
CA ARG A 173 24.15 -5.99 -21.66
C ARG A 173 24.99 -4.85 -22.24
N LEU A 174 25.62 -4.05 -21.37
CA LEU A 174 26.51 -2.92 -21.72
C LEU A 174 27.97 -3.34 -21.57
#